data_AF-A0A914UL59-F1
#
_entry.id   AF-A0A914UL59-F1
#
_cell.length_a   1.000
_cell.length_b   1.000
_cell.length_c   1.000
_cell.angle_alpha   90.00
_cell.angle_beta   90.00
_cell.angle_gamma   90.00
#
_symmetry.space_group_name_H-M   'P 1'
#
loop_
_entity.id
_entity.type
_entity.pdbx_description
1 polymer ?
#
loop_
_entity_poly.entity_id
_entity_poly.type
_entity_poly.pdbx_seq_one_letter_code
_entity_poly.pdbx_strand_id
1 'polypeptide(L)'
;MAEHGPAINVLDYETGHHFSNLIMARDSHPFELHYGMFLPTLRGQGTDEQQEKWIPLALIRAIVGTYAQTELGHGTNLRKLEVTSTYDPKTQEFVLHSPTVTATKWWPGGLGKTSNYAIVVAQLWTLGKCYGPHPFLVQLRDLETHQPLPGIKLGDIGPKLGFNANDNGFLIFDHLRIPRDQMLMRHAQVLPNGEYVKPAHSKLGYGTMVYVRSMMIGDQGLQLGIAATIAIRYSAIRRQGEMVEGQGEVKVLDYQTQQYRIFPQMAKAYAYIFASTKVRDMYTKNMKLMKSGNVSLLPELHALSSGLKAVVTWEVAQGIEQCRLACGGHGFSQASGFPELYAQTVAGCTYEGENIVLLLQVSKFLVKAARQVRSGEAALLAEVAEYLGVVGANRSTFSQSQNFSDKIVIEAFEHVARRLVFSALDKLDHLRGEGVGPEEAWNRTSVELCKA
;
A
#
# COMPACT_ATOMS: atom_id res chain seq x y z
N MET A 1 -36.06 11.38 -27.86
CA MET A 1 -34.85 10.54 -27.82
C MET A 1 -34.02 11.07 -26.68
N ALA A 2 -33.82 10.30 -25.62
CA ALA A 2 -32.97 10.75 -24.52
C ALA A 2 -31.56 10.95 -25.07
N GLU A 3 -30.99 12.14 -24.87
CA GLU A 3 -29.58 12.39 -25.14
C GLU A 3 -28.77 11.38 -24.33
N HIS A 4 -28.21 10.37 -24.99
CA HIS A 4 -27.20 9.52 -24.39
C HIS A 4 -26.07 10.46 -23.95
N GLY A 5 -25.83 10.54 -22.63
CA GLY A 5 -24.67 11.25 -22.10
C GLY A 5 -23.39 10.79 -22.81
N PRO A 6 -22.31 11.60 -22.78
CA PRO A 6 -21.09 11.29 -23.51
C PRO A 6 -20.62 9.87 -23.19
N ALA A 7 -20.37 9.08 -24.23
CA ALA A 7 -19.88 7.72 -24.08
C ALA A 7 -18.61 7.72 -23.23
N ILE A 8 -18.52 6.78 -22.30
CA ILE A 8 -17.37 6.64 -21.39
C ILE A 8 -16.11 6.46 -22.23
N ASN A 9 -15.15 7.38 -22.10
CA ASN A 9 -13.86 7.24 -22.75
C ASN A 9 -13.04 6.17 -22.02
N VAL A 10 -13.21 4.91 -22.39
CA VAL A 10 -12.47 3.77 -21.85
C VAL A 10 -10.96 3.80 -22.20
N LEU A 11 -10.54 4.71 -23.08
CA LEU A 11 -9.13 4.95 -23.40
C LEU A 11 -8.45 5.89 -22.39
N ASP A 12 -9.24 6.66 -21.64
CA ASP A 12 -8.71 7.43 -20.53
C ASP A 12 -8.57 6.54 -19.29
N TYR A 13 -7.36 6.47 -18.73
CA TYR A 13 -7.03 5.61 -17.60
C TYR A 13 -7.85 5.94 -16.36
N GLU A 14 -7.97 7.22 -16.02
CA GLU A 14 -8.66 7.64 -14.79
C GLU A 14 -10.15 7.33 -14.89
N THR A 15 -10.74 7.63 -16.05
CA THR A 15 -12.14 7.34 -16.36
C THR A 15 -12.40 5.84 -16.36
N GLY A 16 -11.60 5.04 -17.06
CA GLY A 16 -11.76 3.58 -17.12
C GLY A 16 -11.63 2.92 -15.75
N HIS A 17 -10.64 3.33 -14.95
CA HIS A 17 -10.46 2.85 -13.58
C HIS A 17 -11.63 3.23 -12.67
N HIS A 18 -12.09 4.50 -12.74
CA HIS A 18 -13.22 4.97 -11.94
C HIS A 18 -14.49 4.18 -12.23
N PHE A 19 -14.82 3.93 -13.50
CA PHE A 19 -16.02 3.15 -13.86
C PHE A 19 -15.92 1.68 -13.47
N SER A 20 -14.75 1.05 -13.65
CA SER A 20 -14.52 -0.32 -13.18
C SER A 20 -14.79 -0.41 -11.67
N ASN A 21 -14.24 0.54 -10.90
CA ASN A 21 -14.47 0.60 -9.47
C ASN A 21 -15.95 0.90 -9.17
N LEU A 22 -16.60 1.85 -9.81
CA LEU A 22 -17.99 2.21 -9.50
C LEU A 22 -18.99 1.05 -9.73
N ILE A 23 -18.72 0.20 -10.73
CA ILE A 23 -19.59 -0.94 -11.09
C ILE A 23 -19.22 -2.20 -10.30
N MET A 24 -17.93 -2.44 -10.01
CA MET A 24 -17.43 -3.68 -9.41
C MET A 24 -16.86 -3.52 -7.98
N ALA A 25 -16.95 -2.32 -7.37
CA ALA A 25 -16.24 -1.94 -6.13
C ALA A 25 -16.41 -2.87 -4.93
N ARG A 26 -17.48 -3.68 -4.89
CA ARG A 26 -17.78 -4.50 -3.73
C ARG A 26 -17.19 -5.90 -3.77
N ASP A 27 -17.06 -6.51 -4.94
CA ASP A 27 -16.76 -7.95 -5.00
C ASP A 27 -15.27 -8.22 -5.29
N SER A 28 -14.48 -7.16 -5.44
CA SER A 28 -13.16 -7.20 -6.08
C SER A 28 -13.21 -7.73 -7.51
N HIS A 29 -12.19 -7.43 -8.32
CA HIS A 29 -12.20 -7.88 -9.71
C HIS A 29 -10.80 -8.20 -10.25
N PRO A 30 -10.68 -9.09 -11.25
CA PRO A 30 -9.37 -9.57 -11.70
C PRO A 30 -8.54 -8.51 -12.45
N PHE A 31 -9.15 -7.37 -12.80
CA PHE A 31 -8.47 -6.20 -13.38
C PHE A 31 -7.91 -5.20 -12.34
N GLU A 32 -8.07 -5.44 -11.04
CA GLU A 32 -7.60 -4.52 -9.99
C GLU A 32 -6.10 -4.21 -10.15
N LEU A 33 -5.26 -5.25 -10.28
CA LEU A 33 -3.82 -5.04 -10.46
C LEU A 33 -3.45 -4.53 -11.86
N HIS A 34 -4.31 -4.72 -12.86
CA HIS A 34 -4.07 -4.16 -14.19
C HIS A 34 -4.06 -2.63 -14.15
N TYR A 35 -5.07 -2.04 -13.51
CA TYR A 35 -5.14 -0.60 -13.34
C TYR A 35 -4.28 -0.11 -12.17
N GLY A 36 -4.26 -0.83 -11.04
CA GLY A 36 -3.60 -0.36 -9.82
C GLY A 36 -2.07 -0.48 -9.82
N MET A 37 -1.50 -1.45 -10.55
CA MET A 37 -0.07 -1.74 -10.50
C MET A 37 0.61 -1.88 -11.86
N PHE A 38 0.00 -2.60 -12.80
CA PHE A 38 0.59 -2.87 -14.11
C PHE A 38 0.75 -1.59 -14.95
N LEU A 39 -0.35 -0.87 -15.22
CA LEU A 39 -0.33 0.40 -15.97
C LEU A 39 0.52 1.49 -15.28
N PRO A 40 0.39 1.73 -13.95
CA PRO A 40 1.25 2.67 -13.24
C PRO A 40 2.73 2.31 -13.30
N THR A 41 3.09 1.03 -13.29
CA THR A 41 4.49 0.61 -13.40
C THR A 41 5.04 0.78 -14.81
N LEU A 42 4.27 0.49 -15.86
CA LEU A 42 4.66 0.83 -17.23
C LEU A 42 4.92 2.33 -17.37
N ARG A 43 4.02 3.17 -16.85
CA ARG A 43 4.14 4.64 -16.86
C ARG A 43 5.31 5.15 -16.04
N GLY A 44 5.59 4.53 -14.90
CA GLY A 44 6.60 4.98 -13.95
C GLY A 44 8.01 4.52 -14.32
N GLN A 45 8.15 3.27 -14.81
CA GLN A 45 9.43 2.58 -14.93
C GLN A 45 9.82 2.22 -16.37
N GLY A 46 8.88 2.25 -17.33
CA GLY A 46 9.18 2.09 -18.75
C GLY A 46 9.78 3.34 -19.37
N THR A 47 10.71 3.19 -20.32
CA THR A 47 11.17 4.28 -21.19
C THR A 47 10.03 4.79 -22.06
N ASP A 48 10.21 5.92 -22.73
CA ASP A 48 9.16 6.52 -23.56
C ASP A 48 8.79 5.57 -24.72
N GLU A 49 9.76 4.90 -25.32
CA GLU A 49 9.54 3.88 -26.36
C GLU A 49 8.79 2.65 -25.82
N GLN A 50 9.10 2.21 -24.61
CA GLN A 50 8.36 1.11 -23.96
C GLN A 50 6.92 1.52 -23.66
N GLN A 51 6.69 2.78 -23.29
CA GLN A 51 5.36 3.30 -23.02
C GLN A 51 4.52 3.38 -24.29
N GLU A 52 5.08 3.93 -25.36
CA GLU A 52 4.42 4.01 -26.68
C GLU A 52 4.04 2.63 -27.20
N LYS A 53 4.88 1.62 -26.98
CA LYS A 53 4.61 0.23 -27.40
C LYS A 53 3.51 -0.44 -26.57
N TRP A 54 3.58 -0.38 -25.24
CA TRP A 54 2.78 -1.26 -24.38
C TRP A 54 1.54 -0.61 -23.75
N ILE A 55 1.58 0.69 -23.46
CA ILE A 55 0.45 1.36 -22.80
C ILE A 55 -0.82 1.37 -23.66
N PRO A 56 -0.77 1.70 -24.97
CA PRO A 56 -1.97 1.69 -25.80
C PRO A 56 -2.68 0.32 -25.80
N LEU A 57 -1.90 -0.76 -25.90
CA LEU A 57 -2.41 -2.14 -25.86
C LEU A 57 -3.07 -2.47 -24.51
N ALA A 58 -2.48 -2.01 -23.41
CA ALA A 58 -3.02 -2.21 -22.07
C ALA A 58 -4.32 -1.41 -21.87
N LEU A 59 -4.38 -0.15 -22.32
CA LEU A 59 -5.58 0.70 -22.19
C LEU A 59 -6.79 0.12 -22.92
N ILE A 60 -6.60 -0.43 -24.13
CA ILE A 60 -7.68 -1.10 -24.86
C ILE A 60 -7.93 -2.54 -24.40
N ARG A 61 -7.18 -3.03 -23.41
CA ARG A 61 -7.21 -4.41 -22.89
C ARG A 61 -6.89 -5.49 -23.94
N ALA A 62 -6.13 -5.13 -24.97
CA ALA A 62 -5.52 -6.11 -25.87
C ALA A 62 -4.45 -6.94 -25.13
N ILE A 63 -3.82 -6.32 -24.12
CA ILE A 63 -3.06 -7.05 -23.10
C ILE A 63 -3.69 -6.77 -21.72
N VAL A 64 -3.78 -7.83 -20.92
CA VAL A 64 -4.25 -7.77 -19.52
C VAL A 64 -3.11 -8.20 -18.64
N GLY A 65 -2.75 -7.31 -17.72
CA GLY A 65 -1.49 -7.35 -16.99
C GLY A 65 -1.68 -7.39 -15.49
N THR A 66 -0.73 -8.02 -14.79
CA THR A 66 -0.62 -8.01 -13.32
C THR A 66 0.79 -7.63 -12.86
N TYR A 67 1.03 -7.54 -11.55
CA TYR A 67 2.31 -7.22 -10.95
C TYR A 67 2.80 -8.35 -10.04
N ALA A 68 3.79 -9.10 -10.50
CA ALA A 68 4.34 -10.29 -9.88
C ALA A 68 5.67 -10.00 -9.15
N GLN A 69 5.55 -9.51 -7.91
CA GLN A 69 6.70 -9.22 -7.04
C GLN A 69 6.90 -10.30 -5.98
N THR A 70 5.89 -10.50 -5.13
CA THR A 70 5.93 -11.43 -4.00
C THR A 70 6.19 -12.86 -4.45
N GLU A 71 7.03 -13.55 -3.68
CA GLU A 71 7.31 -14.97 -3.80
C GLU A 71 6.83 -15.70 -2.56
N LEU A 72 6.65 -17.02 -2.68
CA LEU A 72 6.25 -17.88 -1.57
C LEU A 72 7.19 -17.74 -0.36
N GLY A 73 8.50 -17.62 -0.59
CA GLY A 73 9.50 -17.41 0.46
C GLY A 73 9.70 -15.95 0.88
N HIS A 74 9.27 -14.97 0.06
CA HIS A 74 9.67 -13.57 0.22
C HIS A 74 8.58 -12.58 -0.21
N GLY A 75 7.97 -11.90 0.78
CA GLY A 75 7.11 -10.73 0.57
C GLY A 75 7.80 -9.43 0.97
N THR A 76 8.17 -9.32 2.25
CA THR A 76 8.76 -8.09 2.81
C THR A 76 10.21 -7.86 2.38
N ASN A 77 11.03 -8.92 2.39
CA ASN A 77 12.47 -8.80 2.12
C ASN A 77 12.77 -8.92 0.62
N LEU A 78 12.42 -7.89 -0.15
CA LEU A 78 12.58 -7.88 -1.62
C LEU A 78 14.02 -8.12 -2.08
N ARG A 79 15.02 -7.80 -1.26
CA ARG A 79 16.44 -8.03 -1.59
C ARG A 79 16.79 -9.51 -1.72
N LYS A 80 15.96 -10.39 -1.15
CA LYS A 80 16.16 -11.84 -1.11
C LYS A 80 15.22 -12.62 -2.02
N LEU A 81 14.46 -11.94 -2.89
CA LEU A 81 13.75 -12.62 -3.97
C LEU A 81 14.69 -13.59 -4.70
N GLU A 82 14.16 -14.74 -5.10
CA GLU A 82 14.92 -15.88 -5.61
C GLU A 82 14.77 -16.05 -7.12
N VAL A 83 13.69 -15.55 -7.73
CA VAL A 83 13.55 -15.58 -9.20
C VAL A 83 14.71 -14.81 -9.82
N THR A 84 15.43 -15.45 -10.73
CA THR A 84 16.56 -14.85 -11.45
C THR A 84 16.15 -14.43 -12.85
N SER A 85 16.74 -13.35 -13.34
CA SER A 85 16.70 -12.90 -14.73
C SER A 85 18.14 -12.70 -15.21
N THR A 86 18.68 -13.68 -15.94
CA THR A 86 20.09 -13.67 -16.39
C THR A 86 20.18 -13.19 -17.83
N TYR A 87 20.94 -12.12 -18.06
CA TYR A 87 21.15 -11.56 -19.38
C TYR A 87 22.12 -12.41 -20.22
N ASP A 88 21.74 -12.71 -21.45
CA ASP A 88 22.53 -13.38 -22.47
C ASP A 88 22.90 -12.38 -23.59
N PRO A 89 24.15 -11.86 -23.61
CA PRO A 89 24.57 -10.89 -24.61
C PRO A 89 24.57 -11.45 -26.05
N LYS A 90 24.63 -12.77 -26.24
CA LYS A 90 24.69 -13.38 -27.57
C LYS A 90 23.35 -13.27 -28.29
N THR A 91 22.26 -13.46 -27.55
CA THR A 91 20.89 -13.38 -28.09
C THR A 91 20.19 -12.07 -27.75
N GLN A 92 20.78 -11.24 -26.88
CA GLN A 92 20.17 -10.03 -26.33
C GLN A 92 18.82 -10.31 -25.66
N GLU A 93 18.81 -11.34 -24.82
CA GLU A 93 17.63 -11.79 -24.09
C GLU A 93 17.94 -11.91 -22.60
N PHE A 94 16.89 -11.90 -21.79
CA PHE A 94 16.94 -12.34 -20.40
C PHE A 94 16.35 -13.74 -20.28
N VAL A 95 16.98 -14.57 -19.46
CA VAL A 95 16.50 -15.92 -19.09
C VAL A 95 15.94 -15.87 -17.68
N LEU A 96 14.62 -15.98 -17.55
CA LEU A 96 13.91 -16.01 -16.28
C LEU A 96 13.80 -17.45 -15.76
N HIS A 97 14.09 -17.65 -14.49
CA HIS A 97 14.02 -18.96 -13.84
C HIS A 97 13.62 -18.86 -12.37
N SER A 98 12.77 -19.80 -11.93
CA SER A 98 12.41 -20.04 -10.54
C SER A 98 13.22 -21.23 -10.02
N PRO A 99 14.36 -21.01 -9.32
CA PRO A 99 15.29 -22.09 -8.97
C PRO A 99 14.76 -23.04 -7.88
N THR A 100 13.77 -22.60 -7.12
CA THR A 100 13.22 -23.32 -5.96
C THR A 100 11.69 -23.16 -5.92
N VAL A 101 11.03 -23.99 -5.12
CA VAL A 101 9.58 -23.81 -4.86
C VAL A 101 9.32 -22.50 -4.13
N THR A 102 10.22 -22.05 -3.24
CA THR A 102 10.08 -20.78 -2.52
C THR A 102 10.19 -19.56 -3.44
N ALA A 103 10.87 -19.69 -4.58
CA ALA A 103 10.91 -18.68 -5.65
C ALA A 103 9.60 -18.55 -6.45
N THR A 104 8.61 -19.41 -6.22
CA THR A 104 7.32 -19.31 -6.91
C THR A 104 6.71 -17.94 -6.62
N LYS A 105 6.42 -17.15 -7.66
CA LYS A 105 5.64 -15.92 -7.48
C LYS A 105 4.29 -16.28 -6.90
N TRP A 106 3.83 -15.54 -5.89
CA TRP A 106 2.67 -15.93 -5.09
C TRP A 106 1.91 -14.70 -4.60
N TRP A 107 0.57 -14.71 -4.73
CA TRP A 107 -0.40 -13.63 -4.45
C TRP A 107 -0.75 -12.60 -5.53
N PRO A 108 -0.06 -12.41 -6.68
CA PRO A 108 -0.51 -11.40 -7.65
C PRO A 108 -1.95 -11.65 -8.11
N GLY A 109 -2.84 -10.69 -7.85
CA GLY A 109 -4.23 -10.72 -8.33
C GLY A 109 -4.30 -10.71 -9.86
N GLY A 110 -5.27 -11.37 -10.46
CA GLY A 110 -5.33 -11.53 -11.91
C GLY A 110 -4.36 -12.55 -12.49
N LEU A 111 -3.42 -13.11 -11.72
CA LEU A 111 -2.37 -13.98 -12.26
C LEU A 111 -2.85 -15.40 -12.55
N GLY A 112 -3.79 -15.90 -11.74
CA GLY A 112 -4.17 -17.31 -11.77
C GLY A 112 -4.81 -17.72 -13.09
N LYS A 113 -5.65 -16.85 -13.65
CA LYS A 113 -6.55 -17.14 -14.78
C LYS A 113 -6.71 -15.98 -15.77
N THR A 114 -6.67 -14.72 -15.34
CA THR A 114 -7.07 -13.58 -16.19
C THR A 114 -5.94 -12.96 -17.00
N SER A 115 -4.77 -12.76 -16.40
CA SER A 115 -3.68 -11.98 -17.02
C SER A 115 -2.93 -12.80 -18.08
N ASN A 116 -2.71 -12.19 -19.23
CA ASN A 116 -1.85 -12.73 -20.30
C ASN A 116 -0.46 -12.08 -20.32
N TYR A 117 -0.25 -11.00 -19.54
CA TYR A 117 1.05 -10.40 -19.26
C TYR A 117 1.24 -10.18 -17.75
N ALA A 118 2.50 -10.05 -17.32
CA ALA A 118 2.82 -9.56 -15.98
C ALA A 118 4.08 -8.71 -15.98
N ILE A 119 4.16 -7.76 -15.06
CA ILE A 119 5.44 -7.19 -14.66
C ILE A 119 6.00 -8.06 -13.54
N VAL A 120 7.10 -8.74 -13.82
CA VAL A 120 7.77 -9.67 -12.91
C VAL A 120 8.98 -9.00 -12.30
N VAL A 121 9.07 -8.98 -10.98
CA VAL A 121 10.26 -8.48 -10.28
C VAL A 121 11.22 -9.65 -10.04
N ALA A 122 12.43 -9.60 -10.61
CA ALA A 122 13.42 -10.68 -10.52
C ALA A 122 14.83 -10.14 -10.24
N GLN A 123 15.70 -10.97 -9.67
CA GLN A 123 17.11 -10.65 -9.47
C GLN A 123 17.81 -10.55 -10.83
N LEU A 124 18.24 -9.34 -11.20
CA LEU A 124 18.96 -9.09 -12.45
C LEU A 124 20.41 -9.60 -12.35
N TRP A 125 20.80 -10.50 -13.24
CA TRP A 125 22.17 -10.96 -13.42
C TRP A 125 22.69 -10.55 -14.79
N THR A 126 23.84 -9.90 -14.86
CA THR A 126 24.56 -9.65 -16.11
C THR A 126 26.07 -9.69 -15.85
N LEU A 127 26.83 -10.24 -16.81
CA LEU A 127 28.29 -10.41 -16.71
C LEU A 127 28.74 -11.06 -15.38
N GLY A 128 27.99 -12.06 -14.90
CA GLY A 128 28.29 -12.81 -13.67
C GLY A 128 28.00 -12.06 -12.36
N LYS A 129 27.40 -10.87 -12.40
CA LYS A 129 27.08 -10.07 -11.22
C LYS A 129 25.58 -9.85 -11.05
N CYS A 130 25.10 -10.01 -9.82
CA CYS A 130 23.73 -9.67 -9.42
C CYS A 130 23.60 -8.19 -9.08
N TYR A 131 22.59 -7.53 -9.65
CA TYR A 131 22.28 -6.12 -9.44
C TYR A 131 20.99 -5.88 -8.65
N GLY A 132 20.38 -6.95 -8.14
CA GLY A 132 19.19 -6.87 -7.31
C GLY A 132 17.87 -6.93 -8.10
N PRO A 133 16.73 -6.74 -7.41
CA PRO A 133 15.40 -6.83 -8.00
C PRO A 133 15.15 -5.76 -9.07
N HIS A 134 14.71 -6.19 -10.26
CA HIS A 134 14.33 -5.34 -11.37
C HIS A 134 13.01 -5.80 -12.01
N PRO A 135 12.20 -4.90 -12.58
CA PRO A 135 10.95 -5.24 -13.25
C PRO A 135 11.17 -5.65 -14.72
N PHE A 136 10.49 -6.73 -15.12
CA PHE A 136 10.47 -7.26 -16.48
C PHE A 136 9.03 -7.44 -16.93
N LEU A 137 8.65 -6.91 -18.09
CA LEU A 137 7.39 -7.23 -18.73
C LEU A 137 7.50 -8.65 -19.31
N VAL A 138 6.57 -9.54 -18.99
CA VAL A 138 6.63 -10.94 -19.42
C VAL A 138 5.26 -11.34 -19.96
N GLN A 139 5.22 -11.85 -21.19
CA GLN A 139 4.03 -12.51 -21.70
C GLN A 139 3.88 -13.86 -21.00
N LEU A 140 2.71 -14.11 -20.42
CA LEU A 140 2.43 -15.33 -19.66
C LEU A 140 1.64 -16.35 -20.48
N ARG A 141 0.76 -15.86 -21.35
CA ARG A 141 -0.19 -16.67 -22.09
C ARG A 141 -0.19 -16.28 -23.55
N ASP A 142 -0.50 -17.25 -24.39
CA ASP A 142 -0.80 -17.01 -25.79
C ASP A 142 -2.03 -16.09 -25.94
N LEU A 143 -1.99 -15.17 -26.89
CA LEU A 143 -3.00 -14.11 -27.01
C LEU A 143 -4.33 -14.60 -27.62
N GLU A 144 -4.32 -15.73 -28.32
CA GLU A 144 -5.51 -16.29 -28.96
C GLU A 144 -6.13 -17.41 -28.09
N THR A 145 -5.30 -18.35 -27.66
CA THR A 145 -5.74 -19.56 -26.94
C THR A 145 -5.74 -19.40 -25.42
N HIS A 146 -5.10 -18.36 -24.90
CA HIS A 146 -4.91 -18.09 -23.47
C HIS A 146 -4.18 -19.21 -22.69
N GLN A 147 -3.56 -20.15 -23.41
CA GLN A 147 -2.74 -21.20 -22.83
C GLN A 147 -1.42 -20.62 -22.31
N PRO A 148 -0.88 -21.14 -21.19
CA PRO A 148 0.46 -20.74 -20.73
C PRO A 148 1.52 -20.96 -21.82
N LEU A 149 2.43 -20.01 -21.97
CA LEU A 149 3.55 -20.16 -22.90
C LEU A 149 4.53 -21.27 -22.43
N PRO A 150 5.33 -21.87 -23.33
CA PRO A 150 6.36 -22.82 -22.96
C PRO A 150 7.31 -22.27 -21.88
N GLY A 151 7.68 -23.10 -20.90
CA GLY A 151 8.50 -22.67 -19.76
C GLY A 151 7.73 -21.91 -18.67
N ILE A 152 6.41 -21.78 -18.77
CA ILE A 152 5.57 -21.12 -17.77
C ILE A 152 4.61 -22.11 -17.13
N LYS A 153 4.59 -22.15 -15.80
CA LYS A 153 3.56 -22.82 -15.01
C LYS A 153 2.90 -21.82 -14.08
N LEU A 154 1.59 -21.70 -14.16
CA LEU A 154 0.80 -20.77 -13.35
C LEU A 154 -0.59 -21.34 -13.04
N GLY A 155 -1.25 -20.78 -12.05
CA GLY A 155 -2.58 -21.21 -11.63
C GLY A 155 -3.10 -20.39 -10.45
N ASP A 156 -4.34 -20.67 -10.05
CA ASP A 156 -4.98 -20.02 -8.90
C ASP A 156 -4.44 -20.60 -7.58
N ILE A 157 -4.33 -19.77 -6.55
CA ILE A 157 -3.83 -20.20 -5.22
C ILE A 157 -4.93 -20.75 -4.29
N GLY A 158 -6.18 -20.68 -4.71
CA GLY A 158 -7.33 -21.21 -3.98
C GLY A 158 -8.09 -20.17 -3.13
N PRO A 159 -8.96 -20.67 -2.22
CA PRO A 159 -9.84 -19.82 -1.43
C PRO A 159 -9.06 -18.97 -0.42
N LYS A 160 -9.61 -17.79 -0.14
CA LYS A 160 -9.01 -16.77 0.73
C LYS A 160 -10.04 -16.28 1.74
N LEU A 161 -9.58 -15.54 2.75
CA LEU A 161 -10.47 -14.88 3.71
C LEU A 161 -11.46 -13.93 3.01
N GLY A 162 -10.95 -13.11 2.09
CA GLY A 162 -11.71 -12.20 1.22
C GLY A 162 -11.08 -12.16 -0.19
N PHE A 163 -11.53 -11.25 -1.06
CA PHE A 163 -11.08 -11.14 -2.47
C PHE A 163 -11.32 -12.42 -3.28
N ASN A 164 -12.39 -13.18 -3.01
CA ASN A 164 -12.61 -14.47 -3.68
C ASN A 164 -13.03 -14.34 -5.16
N ALA A 165 -13.46 -13.16 -5.62
CA ALA A 165 -13.64 -12.91 -7.05
C ALA A 165 -12.33 -12.61 -7.80
N ASN A 166 -11.23 -12.34 -7.07
CA ASN A 166 -9.92 -12.13 -7.64
C ASN A 166 -9.13 -13.45 -7.68
N ASP A 167 -8.59 -13.79 -8.84
CA ASP A 167 -7.83 -15.00 -9.15
C ASP A 167 -6.34 -14.79 -8.81
N ASN A 168 -6.05 -14.54 -7.53
CA ASN A 168 -4.67 -14.47 -7.05
C ASN A 168 -3.91 -15.75 -7.45
N GLY A 169 -2.79 -15.59 -8.12
CA GLY A 169 -2.10 -16.71 -8.75
C GLY A 169 -0.74 -17.04 -8.18
N PHE A 170 -0.25 -18.20 -8.60
CA PHE A 170 1.16 -18.56 -8.54
C PHE A 170 1.78 -18.56 -9.94
N LEU A 171 3.10 -18.34 -10.04
CA LEU A 171 3.84 -18.37 -11.31
C LEU A 171 5.26 -18.88 -11.10
N ILE A 172 5.66 -19.83 -11.96
CA ILE A 172 6.95 -20.52 -11.97
C ILE A 172 7.53 -20.44 -13.38
N PHE A 173 8.81 -20.11 -13.48
CA PHE A 173 9.55 -20.06 -14.74
C PHE A 173 10.56 -21.21 -14.85
N ASP A 174 10.55 -21.88 -15.99
CA ASP A 174 11.59 -22.80 -16.42
C ASP A 174 12.33 -22.20 -17.63
N HIS A 175 13.42 -21.49 -17.34
CA HIS A 175 14.33 -20.89 -18.32
C HIS A 175 13.65 -20.12 -19.47
N LEU A 176 12.62 -19.34 -19.13
CA LEU A 176 11.86 -18.54 -20.10
C LEU A 176 12.74 -17.42 -20.67
N ARG A 177 12.85 -17.33 -21.99
CA ARG A 177 13.57 -16.26 -22.68
C ARG A 177 12.64 -15.10 -23.02
N ILE A 178 13.07 -13.88 -22.70
CA ILE A 178 12.41 -12.63 -23.11
C ILE A 178 13.41 -11.66 -23.75
N PRO A 179 13.02 -10.88 -24.76
CA PRO A 179 13.85 -9.83 -25.34
C PRO A 179 14.38 -8.80 -24.32
N ARG A 180 15.57 -8.24 -24.59
CA ARG A 180 16.19 -7.20 -23.74
C ARG A 180 15.27 -6.00 -23.50
N ASP A 181 14.50 -5.57 -24.50
CA ASP A 181 13.59 -4.41 -24.39
C ASP A 181 12.38 -4.65 -23.48
N GLN A 182 12.26 -5.84 -22.87
CA GLN A 182 11.21 -6.16 -21.90
C GLN A 182 11.63 -5.90 -20.44
N MET A 183 12.90 -5.64 -20.13
CA MET A 183 13.28 -5.02 -18.84
C MET A 183 12.83 -3.56 -18.83
N LEU A 184 12.14 -3.07 -17.80
CA LEU A 184 11.71 -1.65 -17.77
C LEU A 184 12.91 -0.75 -17.44
N MET A 185 13.33 0.07 -18.40
CA MET A 185 14.68 0.66 -18.41
C MET A 185 14.77 2.17 -18.10
N ARG A 186 13.70 2.80 -17.61
CA ARG A 186 13.73 4.26 -17.37
C ARG A 186 14.80 4.68 -16.36
N HIS A 187 15.03 3.86 -15.34
CA HIS A 187 15.94 4.20 -14.24
C HIS A 187 17.23 3.37 -14.26
N ALA A 188 17.18 2.10 -14.62
CA ALA A 188 18.34 1.24 -14.71
C ALA A 188 18.36 0.56 -16.08
N GLN A 189 19.53 0.35 -16.67
CA GLN A 189 19.63 -0.19 -18.03
C GLN A 189 20.64 -1.32 -18.10
N VAL A 190 20.40 -2.24 -19.05
CA VAL A 190 21.40 -3.22 -19.50
C VAL A 190 21.63 -2.97 -20.97
N LEU A 191 22.84 -2.54 -21.32
CA LEU A 191 23.23 -2.28 -22.71
C LEU A 191 23.35 -3.60 -23.50
N PRO A 192 23.33 -3.58 -24.84
CA PRO A 192 23.44 -4.79 -25.66
C PRO A 192 24.63 -5.70 -25.30
N ASN A 193 25.76 -5.11 -24.93
CA ASN A 193 26.99 -5.81 -24.50
C ASN A 193 26.92 -6.39 -23.08
N GLY A 194 25.83 -6.15 -22.34
CA GLY A 194 25.64 -6.60 -20.95
C GLY A 194 26.08 -5.62 -19.88
N GLU A 195 26.61 -4.45 -20.25
CA GLU A 195 26.98 -3.41 -19.28
C GLU A 195 25.74 -2.87 -18.55
N TYR A 196 25.85 -2.76 -17.22
CA TYR A 196 24.77 -2.25 -16.37
C TYR A 196 24.94 -0.75 -16.08
N VAL A 197 23.91 0.03 -16.41
CA VAL A 197 23.82 1.45 -16.08
C VAL A 197 22.92 1.63 -14.87
N LYS A 198 23.50 2.14 -13.77
CA LYS A 198 22.80 2.34 -12.49
C LYS A 198 21.84 3.54 -12.52
N PRO A 199 20.77 3.53 -11.70
CA PRO A 199 19.90 4.68 -11.55
C PRO A 199 20.58 5.86 -10.87
N ALA A 200 20.09 7.06 -11.19
CA ALA A 200 20.51 8.30 -10.53
C ALA A 200 20.26 8.26 -9.01
N HIS A 201 19.20 7.57 -8.58
CA HIS A 201 18.91 7.34 -7.17
C HIS A 201 18.32 5.94 -6.94
N SER A 202 18.78 5.25 -5.88
CA SER A 202 18.42 3.84 -5.61
C SER A 202 16.96 3.61 -5.26
N LYS A 203 16.23 4.65 -4.86
CA LYS A 203 14.81 4.57 -4.44
C LYS A 203 13.80 4.79 -5.57
N LEU A 204 14.24 5.05 -6.80
CA LEU A 204 13.33 5.35 -7.92
C LEU A 204 12.42 4.17 -8.28
N GLY A 205 12.88 2.93 -8.08
CA GLY A 205 12.08 1.73 -8.31
C GLY A 205 10.90 1.55 -7.35
N TYR A 206 10.81 2.34 -6.26
CA TYR A 206 9.71 2.25 -5.30
C TYR A 206 8.51 3.15 -5.62
N GLY A 207 8.56 3.91 -6.73
CA GLY A 207 7.53 4.89 -7.09
C GLY A 207 6.12 4.30 -7.14
N THR A 208 5.95 3.12 -7.75
CA THR A 208 4.64 2.45 -7.83
C THR A 208 4.07 2.09 -6.45
N MET A 209 4.87 1.51 -5.55
CA MET A 209 4.36 1.15 -4.21
C MET A 209 3.97 2.39 -3.39
N VAL A 210 4.74 3.48 -3.51
CA VAL A 210 4.39 4.75 -2.85
C VAL A 210 3.08 5.32 -3.42
N TYR A 211 2.88 5.22 -4.74
CA TYR A 211 1.61 5.58 -5.39
C TYR A 211 0.44 4.78 -4.83
N VAL A 212 0.53 3.46 -4.78
CA VAL A 212 -0.58 2.63 -4.28
C VAL A 212 -0.89 2.93 -2.81
N ARG A 213 0.12 3.05 -1.96
CA ARG A 213 -0.08 3.44 -0.55
C ARG A 213 -0.80 4.78 -0.41
N SER A 214 -0.53 5.74 -1.30
CA SER A 214 -1.21 7.05 -1.27
C SER A 214 -2.71 6.96 -1.56
N MET A 215 -3.12 6.01 -2.41
CA MET A 215 -4.52 5.78 -2.78
C MET A 215 -5.26 4.98 -1.68
N MET A 216 -4.61 3.93 -1.16
CA MET A 216 -5.19 3.03 -0.16
C MET A 216 -5.75 3.73 1.08
N ILE A 217 -5.14 4.83 1.52
CA ILE A 217 -5.59 5.58 2.70
C ILE A 217 -7.03 6.08 2.50
N GLY A 218 -7.33 6.60 1.32
CA GLY A 218 -8.67 7.10 0.97
C GLY A 218 -9.68 5.97 0.85
N ASP A 219 -9.28 4.90 0.17
CA ASP A 219 -10.13 3.71 -0.02
C ASP A 219 -10.54 3.10 1.33
N GLN A 220 -9.58 2.94 2.25
CA GLN A 220 -9.83 2.46 3.61
C GLN A 220 -10.78 3.38 4.39
N GLY A 221 -10.62 4.70 4.27
CA GLY A 221 -11.55 5.68 4.83
C GLY A 221 -12.98 5.53 4.29
N LEU A 222 -13.14 5.29 2.99
CA LEU A 222 -14.43 5.03 2.37
C LEU A 222 -15.06 3.73 2.86
N GLN A 223 -14.29 2.64 2.99
CA GLN A 223 -14.78 1.36 3.52
C GLN A 223 -15.28 1.49 4.97
N LEU A 224 -14.56 2.25 5.81
CA LEU A 224 -15.04 2.55 7.16
C LEU A 224 -16.32 3.39 7.14
N GLY A 225 -16.43 4.34 6.21
CA GLY A 225 -17.63 5.14 6.01
C GLY A 225 -18.86 4.30 5.63
N ILE A 226 -18.68 3.28 4.78
CA ILE A 226 -19.72 2.30 4.44
C ILE A 226 -20.16 1.55 5.71
N ALA A 227 -19.20 0.99 6.46
CA ALA A 227 -19.48 0.27 7.71
C ALA A 227 -20.23 1.13 8.74
N ALA A 228 -19.76 2.36 8.96
CA ALA A 228 -20.39 3.31 9.87
C ALA A 228 -21.81 3.68 9.42
N THR A 229 -22.02 3.88 8.12
CA THR A 229 -23.34 4.18 7.55
C THR A 229 -24.33 3.05 7.82
N ILE A 230 -23.93 1.80 7.60
CA ILE A 230 -24.76 0.62 7.86
C ILE A 230 -25.11 0.55 9.36
N ALA A 231 -24.11 0.64 10.23
CA ALA A 231 -24.30 0.52 11.67
C ALA A 231 -25.18 1.65 12.25
N ILE A 232 -24.97 2.90 11.84
CA ILE A 232 -25.75 4.05 12.31
C ILE A 232 -27.20 3.93 11.85
N ARG A 233 -27.45 3.62 10.57
CA ARG A 233 -28.81 3.47 10.03
C ARG A 233 -29.55 2.31 10.69
N TYR A 234 -28.90 1.17 10.86
CA TYR A 234 -29.46 0.04 11.61
C TYR A 234 -29.83 0.45 13.04
N SER A 235 -28.91 1.15 13.72
CA SER A 235 -29.10 1.58 15.12
C SER A 235 -30.22 2.59 15.30
N ALA A 236 -30.48 3.43 14.31
CA ALA A 236 -31.56 4.42 14.34
C ALA A 236 -32.96 3.80 14.25
N ILE A 237 -33.06 2.55 13.78
CA ILE A 237 -34.33 1.83 13.57
C ILE A 237 -34.48 0.69 14.59
N ARG A 238 -33.41 -0.05 14.89
CA ARG A 238 -33.43 -1.16 15.82
C ARG A 238 -33.79 -0.67 17.21
N ARG A 239 -34.86 -1.23 17.78
CA ARG A 239 -35.23 -1.09 19.19
C ARG A 239 -34.84 -2.36 19.95
N GLN A 240 -34.28 -2.19 21.14
CA GLN A 240 -33.96 -3.29 22.05
C GLN A 240 -33.66 -2.73 23.44
N GLY A 241 -34.35 -3.26 24.45
CA GLY A 241 -34.15 -2.87 25.84
C GLY A 241 -34.81 -1.54 26.21
N GLU A 242 -34.89 -1.28 27.52
CA GLU A 242 -35.56 -0.10 28.09
C GLU A 242 -34.55 0.75 28.87
N MET A 243 -34.70 2.08 28.84
CA MET A 243 -33.94 2.99 29.74
C MET A 243 -34.73 3.31 31.01
N VAL A 244 -36.05 3.38 30.89
CA VAL A 244 -36.98 3.60 31.98
C VAL A 244 -38.00 2.49 31.92
N GLU A 245 -38.09 1.72 33.01
CA GLU A 245 -38.99 0.56 33.10
C GLU A 245 -40.43 0.96 32.78
N GLY A 246 -41.06 0.20 31.88
CA GLY A 246 -42.46 0.41 31.48
C GLY A 246 -42.68 1.51 30.43
N GLN A 247 -41.61 2.15 29.92
CA GLN A 247 -41.70 3.09 28.78
C GLN A 247 -41.46 2.45 27.41
N GLY A 248 -41.25 1.14 27.39
CA GLY A 248 -41.06 0.36 26.16
C GLY A 248 -39.66 0.53 25.56
N GLU A 249 -39.42 -0.20 24.47
CA GLU A 249 -38.08 -0.29 23.90
C GLU A 249 -37.61 1.02 23.24
N VAL A 250 -36.38 1.42 23.54
CA VAL A 250 -35.72 2.58 22.93
C VAL A 250 -34.93 2.17 21.69
N LYS A 251 -34.58 3.15 20.83
CA LYS A 251 -33.65 2.86 19.73
C LYS A 251 -32.30 2.54 20.34
N VAL A 252 -31.61 1.55 19.79
CA VAL A 252 -30.27 1.21 20.32
C VAL A 252 -29.30 2.37 20.17
N LEU A 253 -29.51 3.27 19.18
CA LEU A 253 -28.74 4.50 19.01
C LEU A 253 -28.87 5.50 20.17
N ASP A 254 -29.93 5.42 20.97
CA ASP A 254 -30.14 6.33 22.10
C ASP A 254 -29.16 6.01 23.25
N TYR A 255 -28.66 4.77 23.34
CA TYR A 255 -27.68 4.39 24.35
C TYR A 255 -26.30 5.02 24.09
N GLN A 256 -25.72 5.61 25.13
CA GLN A 256 -24.38 6.21 25.09
C GLN A 256 -23.31 5.20 24.63
N THR A 257 -23.43 3.93 25.02
CA THR A 257 -22.51 2.86 24.61
C THR A 257 -22.58 2.59 23.10
N GLN A 258 -23.75 2.70 22.48
CA GLN A 258 -23.92 2.58 21.03
C GLN A 258 -23.37 3.80 20.28
N GLN A 259 -23.55 5.00 20.82
CA GLN A 259 -22.98 6.22 20.25
C GLN A 259 -21.45 6.21 20.33
N TYR A 260 -20.90 5.87 21.49
CA TYR A 260 -19.46 5.82 21.76
C TYR A 260 -18.72 4.84 20.83
N ARG A 261 -19.35 3.72 20.48
CA ARG A 261 -18.71 2.72 19.60
C ARG A 261 -18.75 3.08 18.11
N ILE A 262 -19.80 3.75 17.61
CA ILE A 262 -19.99 3.98 16.16
C ILE A 262 -19.67 5.42 15.69
N PHE A 263 -19.97 6.46 16.48
CA PHE A 263 -19.71 7.85 16.04
C PHE A 263 -18.22 8.15 15.86
N PRO A 264 -17.29 7.63 16.69
CA PRO A 264 -15.87 7.79 16.41
C PRO A 264 -15.43 7.13 15.10
N GLN A 265 -16.08 6.05 14.66
CA GLN A 265 -15.75 5.41 13.38
C GLN A 265 -16.12 6.30 12.19
N MET A 266 -17.27 6.98 12.28
CA MET A 266 -17.66 7.98 11.29
C MET A 266 -16.65 9.15 11.26
N ALA A 267 -16.24 9.66 12.41
CA ALA A 267 -15.23 10.72 12.49
C ALA A 267 -13.88 10.28 11.88
N LYS A 268 -13.42 9.06 12.19
CA LYS A 268 -12.22 8.46 11.60
C LYS A 268 -12.32 8.35 10.08
N ALA A 269 -13.46 7.91 9.54
CA ALA A 269 -13.66 7.81 8.09
C ALA A 269 -13.41 9.16 7.38
N TYR A 270 -13.98 10.25 7.88
CA TYR A 270 -13.72 11.60 7.35
C TYR A 270 -12.25 12.00 7.50
N ALA A 271 -11.65 11.78 8.68
CA ALA A 271 -10.25 12.11 8.92
C ALA A 271 -9.30 11.40 7.92
N TYR A 272 -9.56 10.12 7.62
CA TYR A 272 -8.75 9.35 6.66
C TYR A 272 -8.94 9.81 5.22
N ILE A 273 -10.16 10.20 4.82
CA ILE A 273 -10.41 10.78 3.49
C ILE A 273 -9.69 12.12 3.32
N PHE A 274 -9.67 12.96 4.36
CA PHE A 274 -8.92 14.23 4.30
C PHE A 274 -7.41 14.00 4.31
N ALA A 275 -6.91 13.05 5.11
CA ALA A 275 -5.50 12.68 5.11
C ALA A 275 -5.03 12.14 3.75
N SER A 276 -5.83 11.30 3.09
CA SER A 276 -5.47 10.76 1.76
C SER A 276 -5.34 11.86 0.71
N THR A 277 -6.20 12.89 0.76
CA THR A 277 -6.13 14.04 -0.14
C THR A 277 -4.77 14.74 -0.03
N LYS A 278 -4.29 14.98 1.20
CA LYS A 278 -2.98 15.59 1.43
C LYS A 278 -1.81 14.73 0.96
N VAL A 279 -1.85 13.42 1.19
CA VAL A 279 -0.80 12.51 0.71
C VAL A 279 -0.78 12.45 -0.82
N ARG A 280 -1.94 12.48 -1.47
CA ARG A 280 -2.06 12.51 -2.94
C ARG A 280 -1.51 13.79 -3.54
N ASP A 281 -1.76 14.93 -2.91
CA ASP A 281 -1.20 16.23 -3.33
C ASP A 281 0.34 16.20 -3.22
N MET A 282 0.87 15.65 -2.12
CA MET A 282 2.30 15.48 -1.91
C MET A 282 2.93 14.51 -2.93
N TYR A 283 2.26 13.41 -3.25
CA TYR A 283 2.69 12.49 -4.31
C TYR A 283 2.76 13.19 -5.67
N THR A 284 1.72 13.94 -6.03
CA THR A 284 1.66 14.70 -7.29
C THR A 284 2.78 15.72 -7.38
N LYS A 285 3.06 16.44 -6.27
CA LYS A 285 4.20 17.37 -6.16
C LYS A 285 5.53 16.64 -6.35
N ASN A 286 5.72 15.50 -5.68
CA ASN A 286 6.92 14.68 -5.81
C ASN A 286 7.14 14.22 -7.26
N MET A 287 6.09 13.76 -7.95
CA MET A 287 6.20 13.35 -9.36
C MET A 287 6.63 14.48 -10.30
N LYS A 288 6.18 15.72 -10.05
CA LYS A 288 6.64 16.88 -10.82
C LYS A 288 8.13 17.18 -10.55
N LEU A 289 8.55 17.15 -9.29
CA LEU A 289 9.95 17.37 -8.90
C LEU A 289 10.89 16.28 -9.44
N MET A 290 10.40 15.04 -9.50
CA MET A 290 11.16 13.92 -10.03
C MET A 290 11.53 14.10 -11.51
N LYS A 291 10.68 14.77 -12.31
CA LYS A 291 10.98 15.07 -13.72
C LYS A 291 12.17 16.02 -13.89
N SER A 292 12.45 16.87 -12.90
CA SER A 292 13.64 17.73 -12.88
C SER A 292 14.82 17.13 -12.12
N GLY A 293 14.77 15.83 -11.78
CA GLY A 293 15.82 15.12 -11.05
C GLY A 293 15.84 15.39 -9.54
N ASN A 294 14.85 16.12 -9.00
CA ASN A 294 14.79 16.43 -7.58
C ASN A 294 14.06 15.32 -6.80
N VAL A 295 14.82 14.63 -5.94
CA VAL A 295 14.36 13.50 -5.10
C VAL A 295 14.14 13.87 -3.63
N SER A 296 14.20 15.15 -3.25
CA SER A 296 14.25 15.57 -1.84
C SER A 296 12.98 15.23 -1.05
N LEU A 297 11.82 15.24 -1.70
CA LEU A 297 10.51 14.98 -1.08
C LEU A 297 10.21 13.47 -0.93
N LEU A 298 10.95 12.61 -1.64
CA LEU A 298 10.69 11.17 -1.69
C LEU A 298 10.84 10.47 -0.32
N PRO A 299 11.85 10.75 0.51
CA PRO A 299 11.97 10.14 1.84
C PRO A 299 10.79 10.50 2.76
N GLU A 300 10.33 11.74 2.69
CA GLU A 300 9.22 12.25 3.49
C GLU A 300 7.90 11.60 3.08
N LEU A 301 7.61 11.60 1.77
CA LEU A 301 6.43 10.96 1.21
C LEU A 301 6.39 9.47 1.52
N HIS A 302 7.54 8.80 1.45
CA HIS A 302 7.66 7.39 1.79
C HIS A 302 7.37 7.12 3.27
N ALA A 303 7.89 7.93 4.18
CA ALA A 303 7.62 7.79 5.61
C ALA A 303 6.13 8.05 5.92
N LEU A 304 5.58 9.16 5.43
CA LEU A 304 4.19 9.54 5.69
C LEU A 304 3.20 8.50 5.13
N SER A 305 3.38 8.08 3.88
CA SER A 305 2.52 7.05 3.26
C SER A 305 2.63 5.69 3.95
N SER A 306 3.81 5.31 4.45
CA SER A 306 4.00 4.05 5.16
C SER A 306 3.31 4.05 6.53
N GLY A 307 3.46 5.13 7.30
CA GLY A 307 2.82 5.28 8.60
C GLY A 307 1.30 5.36 8.51
N LEU A 308 0.79 6.20 7.61
CA LEU A 308 -0.65 6.33 7.40
C LEU A 308 -1.25 5.02 6.90
N LYS A 309 -0.64 4.34 5.92
CA LYS A 309 -1.14 3.03 5.49
C LYS A 309 -1.22 2.06 6.67
N ALA A 310 -0.18 1.96 7.49
CA ALA A 310 -0.14 1.01 8.60
C ALA A 310 -1.22 1.32 9.65
N VAL A 311 -1.32 2.57 10.11
CA VAL A 311 -2.27 2.98 11.15
C VAL A 311 -3.70 2.93 10.63
N VAL A 312 -3.97 3.49 9.44
CA VAL A 312 -5.33 3.59 8.89
C VAL A 312 -5.90 2.21 8.62
N THR A 313 -5.14 1.30 8.00
CA THR A 313 -5.64 -0.06 7.71
C THR A 313 -5.99 -0.83 8.98
N TRP A 314 -5.17 -0.69 10.03
CA TRP A 314 -5.42 -1.31 11.33
C TRP A 314 -6.68 -0.75 12.01
N GLU A 315 -6.78 0.58 12.11
CA GLU A 315 -7.89 1.27 12.74
C GLU A 315 -9.21 1.04 11.99
N VAL A 316 -9.18 0.99 10.66
CA VAL A 316 -10.34 0.69 9.83
C VAL A 316 -10.81 -0.75 10.04
N ALA A 317 -9.90 -1.74 10.07
CA ALA A 317 -10.29 -3.12 10.34
C ALA A 317 -10.99 -3.25 11.70
N GLN A 318 -10.45 -2.61 12.74
CA GLN A 318 -11.09 -2.56 14.06
C GLN A 318 -12.43 -1.82 14.03
N GLY A 319 -12.51 -0.69 13.34
CA GLY A 319 -13.72 0.12 13.23
C GLY A 319 -14.86 -0.60 12.51
N ILE A 320 -14.55 -1.33 11.42
CA ILE A 320 -15.53 -2.18 10.72
C ILE A 320 -16.07 -3.25 11.66
N GLU A 321 -15.20 -3.91 12.42
CA GLU A 321 -15.61 -4.94 13.38
C GLU A 321 -16.46 -4.36 14.52
N GLN A 322 -16.14 -3.15 15.00
CA GLN A 322 -16.98 -2.43 15.96
C GLN A 322 -18.38 -2.14 15.41
N CYS A 323 -18.47 -1.71 14.15
CA CYS A 323 -19.74 -1.49 13.44
C CYS A 323 -20.53 -2.79 13.26
N ARG A 324 -19.86 -3.90 12.93
CA ARG A 324 -20.47 -5.22 12.82
C ARG A 324 -21.10 -5.66 14.14
N LEU A 325 -20.31 -5.61 15.22
CA LEU A 325 -20.76 -5.96 16.57
C LEU A 325 -21.87 -5.02 17.07
N ALA A 326 -21.95 -3.78 16.57
CA ALA A 326 -23.01 -2.82 16.89
C ALA A 326 -24.38 -3.22 16.31
N CYS A 327 -24.39 -4.13 15.32
CA CYS A 327 -25.61 -4.65 14.69
C CYS A 327 -26.06 -6.00 15.28
N GLY A 328 -25.48 -6.41 16.42
CA GLY A 328 -25.82 -7.66 17.10
C GLY A 328 -25.69 -8.89 16.20
N GLY A 329 -26.57 -9.89 16.39
CA GLY A 329 -26.57 -11.11 15.57
C GLY A 329 -26.79 -10.85 14.08
N HIS A 330 -27.52 -9.79 13.71
CA HIS A 330 -27.76 -9.46 12.30
C HIS A 330 -26.48 -9.00 11.59
N GLY A 331 -25.53 -8.41 12.32
CA GLY A 331 -24.21 -8.07 11.79
C GLY A 331 -23.37 -9.29 11.39
N PHE A 332 -23.72 -10.50 11.84
CA PHE A 332 -23.03 -11.72 11.41
C PHE A 332 -23.55 -12.28 10.08
N SER A 333 -24.77 -11.87 9.67
CA SER A 333 -25.35 -12.29 8.39
C SER A 333 -24.70 -11.55 7.23
N GLN A 334 -24.55 -12.22 6.08
CA GLN A 334 -24.13 -11.58 4.83
C GLN A 334 -25.10 -10.49 4.36
N ALA A 335 -26.37 -10.53 4.80
CA ALA A 335 -27.32 -9.44 4.55
C ALA A 335 -26.88 -8.09 5.13
N SER A 336 -25.99 -8.10 6.13
CA SER A 336 -25.39 -6.87 6.68
C SER A 336 -24.23 -6.33 5.84
N GLY A 337 -23.60 -7.17 5.00
CA GLY A 337 -22.40 -6.86 4.24
C GLY A 337 -21.10 -6.75 5.05
N PHE A 338 -21.14 -6.78 6.39
CA PHE A 338 -19.93 -6.66 7.21
C PHE A 338 -18.92 -7.81 7.06
N PRO A 339 -19.32 -9.10 6.97
CA PRO A 339 -18.33 -10.18 6.89
C PRO A 339 -17.42 -10.04 5.66
N GLU A 340 -17.99 -9.74 4.50
CA GLU A 340 -17.24 -9.50 3.27
C GLU A 340 -16.41 -8.21 3.34
N LEU A 341 -17.03 -7.11 3.78
CA LEU A 341 -16.36 -5.82 3.93
C LEU A 341 -15.11 -5.91 4.83
N TYR A 342 -15.23 -6.60 5.98
CA TYR A 342 -14.11 -6.83 6.88
C TYR A 342 -13.02 -7.70 6.23
N ALA A 343 -13.43 -8.83 5.64
CA ALA A 343 -12.52 -9.80 5.04
C ALA A 343 -11.66 -9.19 3.91
N GLN A 344 -12.22 -8.28 3.12
CA GLN A 344 -11.49 -7.54 2.10
C GLN A 344 -10.61 -6.45 2.72
N THR A 345 -11.17 -5.64 3.62
CA THR A 345 -10.46 -4.45 4.10
C THR A 345 -9.25 -4.79 4.97
N VAL A 346 -9.33 -5.88 5.76
CA VAL A 346 -8.25 -6.31 6.67
C VAL A 346 -6.99 -6.76 5.93
N ALA A 347 -7.10 -7.24 4.67
CA ALA A 347 -5.94 -7.62 3.88
C ALA A 347 -4.98 -6.43 3.65
N GLY A 348 -5.52 -5.19 3.68
CA GLY A 348 -4.74 -3.96 3.63
C GLY A 348 -3.73 -3.83 4.77
N CYS A 349 -3.87 -4.56 5.87
CA CYS A 349 -2.86 -4.62 6.94
C CYS A 349 -1.60 -5.41 6.53
N THR A 350 -1.68 -6.22 5.47
CA THR A 350 -0.62 -7.15 5.05
C THR A 350 -0.01 -6.73 3.71
N TYR A 351 -0.83 -6.52 2.68
CA TYR A 351 -0.33 -6.18 1.36
C TYR A 351 0.23 -4.75 1.30
N GLU A 352 1.02 -4.46 0.27
CA GLU A 352 1.73 -3.19 0.09
C GLU A 352 2.63 -2.82 1.28
N GLY A 353 3.11 -3.83 2.02
CA GLY A 353 4.03 -3.71 3.14
C GLY A 353 3.35 -4.05 4.46
N GLU A 354 3.85 -5.07 5.15
CA GLU A 354 3.32 -5.48 6.45
C GLU A 354 3.41 -4.31 7.46
N ASN A 355 2.32 -4.09 8.20
CA ASN A 355 2.13 -2.88 9.00
C ASN A 355 3.25 -2.65 10.02
N ILE A 356 3.70 -3.66 10.77
CA ILE A 356 4.79 -3.50 11.75
C ILE A 356 6.10 -3.14 11.04
N VAL A 357 6.41 -3.78 9.91
CA VAL A 357 7.60 -3.44 9.14
C VAL A 357 7.54 -2.01 8.60
N LEU A 358 6.36 -1.54 8.17
CA LEU A 358 6.18 -0.15 7.75
C LEU A 358 6.33 0.84 8.89
N LEU A 359 5.77 0.53 10.08
CA LEU A 359 6.00 1.36 11.27
C LEU A 359 7.50 1.46 11.57
N LEU A 360 8.25 0.35 11.52
CA LEU A 360 9.71 0.37 11.68
C LEU A 360 10.45 1.16 10.57
N GLN A 361 9.88 1.26 9.36
CA GLN A 361 10.42 2.15 8.32
C GLN A 361 10.22 3.62 8.68
N VAL A 362 9.05 3.97 9.24
CA VAL A 362 8.78 5.32 9.76
C VAL A 362 9.70 5.63 10.94
N SER A 363 9.90 4.70 11.87
CA SER A 363 10.80 4.92 13.01
C SER A 363 12.23 5.24 12.58
N LYS A 364 12.72 4.68 11.46
CA LYS A 364 14.05 5.05 10.92
C LYS A 364 14.11 6.50 10.47
N PHE A 365 13.04 7.00 9.87
CA PHE A 365 12.91 8.40 9.49
C PHE A 365 12.83 9.29 10.75
N LEU A 366 12.01 8.93 11.73
CA LEU A 366 11.85 9.68 12.98
C LEU A 366 13.12 9.70 13.83
N VAL A 367 13.84 8.58 13.95
CA VAL A 367 15.14 8.51 14.65
C VAL A 367 16.18 9.40 13.98
N LYS A 368 16.20 9.43 12.64
CA LYS A 368 17.08 10.35 11.90
C LYS A 368 16.73 11.81 12.21
N ALA A 369 15.44 12.16 12.14
CA ALA A 369 14.96 13.50 12.44
C ALA A 369 15.28 13.92 13.89
N ALA A 370 15.02 13.05 14.87
CA ALA A 370 15.33 13.31 16.27
C ALA A 370 16.84 13.48 16.53
N ARG A 371 17.70 12.75 15.81
CA ARG A 371 19.14 12.98 15.85
C ARG A 371 19.55 14.32 15.25
N GLN A 372 18.91 14.77 14.16
CA GLN A 372 19.14 16.12 13.61
C GLN A 372 18.77 17.21 14.62
N VAL A 373 17.69 17.04 15.37
CA VAL A 373 17.36 17.96 16.46
C VAL A 373 18.47 17.98 17.51
N ARG A 374 18.96 16.82 17.94
CA ARG A 374 20.05 16.72 18.94
C ARG A 374 21.38 17.31 18.44
N SER A 375 21.64 17.29 17.13
CA SER A 375 22.85 17.89 16.54
C SER A 375 22.71 19.39 16.24
N GLY A 376 21.59 20.03 16.59
CA GLY A 376 21.35 21.44 16.31
C GLY A 376 20.90 21.75 14.88
N GLU A 377 20.51 20.73 14.11
CA GLU A 377 20.09 20.82 12.71
C GLU A 377 18.55 20.80 12.57
N ALA A 378 17.81 21.28 13.57
CA ALA A 378 16.35 21.26 13.57
C ALA A 378 15.73 22.04 12.38
N ALA A 379 16.43 23.05 11.85
CA ALA A 379 16.01 23.81 10.67
C ALA A 379 16.05 23.01 9.36
N LEU A 380 16.66 21.81 9.35
CA LEU A 380 16.75 20.91 8.19
C LEU A 380 15.71 19.78 8.23
N LEU A 381 14.79 19.82 9.20
CA LEU A 381 13.72 18.84 9.29
C LEU A 381 12.78 18.95 8.08
N ALA A 382 12.21 17.81 7.70
CA ALA A 382 11.10 17.78 6.77
C ALA A 382 9.84 18.32 7.44
N GLU A 383 8.91 18.88 6.65
CA GLU A 383 7.70 19.56 7.14
C GLU A 383 6.90 18.67 8.12
N VAL A 384 6.69 17.40 7.77
CA VAL A 384 5.97 16.42 8.63
C VAL A 384 6.65 16.11 9.97
N ALA A 385 7.91 16.53 10.16
CA ALA A 385 8.71 16.25 11.34
C ALA A 385 9.10 17.52 12.13
N GLU A 386 8.72 18.72 11.67
CA GLU A 386 9.11 20.00 12.29
C GLU A 386 8.71 20.09 13.77
N TYR A 387 7.59 19.46 14.15
CA TYR A 387 7.12 19.40 15.54
C TYR A 387 8.14 18.80 16.51
N LEU A 388 9.08 17.98 16.03
CA LEU A 388 10.17 17.42 16.86
C LEU A 388 11.16 18.50 17.33
N GLY A 389 11.32 19.57 16.55
CA GLY A 389 12.23 20.69 16.80
C GLY A 389 11.65 21.81 17.66
N VAL A 390 10.33 21.82 17.90
CA VAL A 390 9.66 22.85 18.71
C VAL A 390 10.30 22.92 20.10
N VAL A 391 10.50 24.09 20.69
CA VAL A 391 10.92 24.20 22.10
C VAL A 391 9.67 24.53 22.90
N GLY A 392 9.23 23.60 23.76
CA GLY A 392 7.95 23.70 24.46
C GLY A 392 8.00 23.13 25.87
N ALA A 393 6.93 23.34 26.64
CA ALA A 393 6.83 22.89 28.02
C ALA A 393 6.94 21.34 28.12
N ASN A 394 7.50 20.86 29.24
CA ASN A 394 7.64 19.43 29.54
C ASN A 394 6.30 18.70 29.73
N ARG A 395 5.16 19.39 29.62
CA ARG A 395 3.81 18.86 29.80
C ARG A 395 2.85 19.52 28.81
N SER A 396 1.86 18.77 28.34
CA SER A 396 0.71 19.33 27.63
C SER A 396 -0.08 20.28 28.54
N THR A 397 -0.57 21.38 27.98
CA THR A 397 -1.46 22.35 28.64
C THR A 397 -2.92 21.86 28.70
N PHE A 398 -3.23 20.76 27.99
CA PHE A 398 -4.56 20.17 27.97
C PHE A 398 -4.85 19.45 29.29
N SER A 399 -5.71 20.04 30.13
CA SER A 399 -6.04 19.51 31.46
C SER A 399 -7.53 19.35 31.74
N GLN A 400 -8.41 20.12 31.08
CA GLN A 400 -9.88 20.06 31.23
C GLN A 400 -10.63 20.47 29.95
N SER A 401 -11.88 20.01 29.80
CA SER A 401 -12.76 20.23 28.65
C SER A 401 -13.20 21.69 28.41
N GLN A 402 -12.84 22.62 29.31
CA GLN A 402 -13.32 24.01 29.26
C GLN A 402 -12.49 24.94 28.34
N ASN A 403 -11.29 24.52 27.90
CA ASN A 403 -10.46 25.24 26.93
C ASN A 403 -10.11 24.35 25.74
N PHE A 404 -11.12 24.00 24.95
CA PHE A 404 -10.96 23.19 23.73
C PHE A 404 -10.79 24.08 22.50
N SER A 405 -9.69 23.92 21.79
CA SER A 405 -9.52 24.43 20.42
C SER A 405 -8.70 23.43 19.61
N ASP A 406 -8.89 23.43 18.28
CA ASP A 406 -8.15 22.54 17.37
C ASP A 406 -6.63 22.66 17.57
N LYS A 407 -6.14 23.89 17.80
CA LYS A 407 -4.74 24.17 18.09
C LYS A 407 -4.24 23.43 19.34
N ILE A 408 -4.98 23.49 20.45
CA ILE A 408 -4.58 22.83 21.71
C ILE A 408 -4.56 21.31 21.54
N VAL A 409 -5.50 20.74 20.78
CA VAL A 409 -5.54 19.31 20.49
C VAL A 409 -4.33 18.89 19.66
N ILE A 410 -3.99 19.66 18.61
CA ILE A 410 -2.80 19.41 17.77
C ILE A 410 -1.52 19.47 18.61
N GLU A 411 -1.33 20.53 19.40
CA GLU A 411 -0.16 20.69 20.28
C GLU A 411 -0.05 19.56 21.31
N ALA A 412 -1.18 19.03 21.81
CA ALA A 412 -1.19 17.89 22.70
C ALA A 412 -0.74 16.59 22.00
N PHE A 413 -1.21 16.33 20.77
CA PHE A 413 -0.75 15.17 19.98
C PHE A 413 0.73 15.28 19.61
N GLU A 414 1.19 16.46 19.18
CA GLU A 414 2.59 16.72 18.87
C GLU A 414 3.50 16.51 20.09
N HIS A 415 3.06 16.96 21.27
CA HIS A 415 3.79 16.73 22.52
C HIS A 415 3.95 15.24 22.83
N VAL A 416 2.87 14.46 22.71
CA VAL A 416 2.90 13.02 22.97
C VAL A 416 3.77 12.30 21.94
N ALA A 417 3.59 12.57 20.65
CA ALA A 417 4.36 11.97 19.57
C ALA A 417 5.87 12.26 19.76
N ARG A 418 6.21 13.52 20.02
CA ARG A 418 7.60 13.93 20.26
C ARG A 418 8.20 13.19 21.45
N ARG A 419 7.50 13.11 22.56
CA ARG A 419 7.99 12.41 23.76
C ARG A 419 8.24 10.93 23.47
N LEU A 420 7.35 10.27 22.72
CA LEU A 420 7.53 8.87 22.32
C LEU A 420 8.77 8.69 21.43
N VAL A 421 8.96 9.56 20.43
CA VAL A 421 10.13 9.54 19.54
C VAL A 421 11.44 9.69 20.32
N PHE A 422 11.55 10.71 21.17
CA PHE A 422 12.78 10.93 21.94
C PHE A 422 13.01 9.83 22.99
N SER A 423 11.95 9.33 23.63
CA SER A 423 12.05 8.21 24.57
C SER A 423 12.53 6.92 23.88
N ALA A 424 12.06 6.63 22.66
CA ALA A 424 12.53 5.49 21.88
C ALA A 424 14.00 5.67 21.47
N LEU A 425 14.39 6.88 21.06
CA LEU A 425 15.77 7.21 20.75
C LEU A 425 16.70 7.07 21.98
N ASP A 426 16.28 7.53 23.15
CA ASP A 426 17.07 7.42 24.38
C ASP A 426 17.29 5.96 24.78
N LYS A 427 16.25 5.12 24.70
CA LYS A 427 16.39 3.68 24.94
C LYS A 427 17.35 3.03 23.94
N LEU A 428 17.24 3.40 22.66
CA LEU A 428 18.13 2.89 21.61
C LEU A 428 19.59 3.29 21.86
N ASP A 429 19.83 4.55 22.17
CA ASP A 429 21.19 5.07 22.41
C ASP A 429 21.77 4.53 23.73
N HIS A 430 20.95 4.32 24.76
CA HIS A 430 21.36 3.68 26.02
C HIS A 430 21.86 2.25 25.79
N LEU A 431 21.12 1.41 25.07
CA LEU A 431 21.55 0.04 24.74
C LEU A 431 22.85 0.01 23.96
N ARG A 432 23.04 0.97 23.03
CA ARG A 432 24.29 1.10 22.28
C ARG A 432 25.45 1.54 23.17
N GLY A 433 25.18 2.39 24.17
CA GLY A 433 26.14 2.77 25.20
C GLY A 433 26.58 1.60 26.09
N GLU A 434 25.70 0.62 26.30
CA GLU A 434 26.01 -0.66 26.99
C GLU A 434 26.77 -1.66 26.11
N GLY A 435 27.11 -1.32 24.87
CA GLY A 435 27.84 -2.19 23.94
C GLY A 435 26.97 -3.15 23.14
N VAL A 436 25.64 -3.02 23.17
CA VAL A 436 24.74 -3.83 22.33
C VAL A 436 24.92 -3.43 20.86
N GLY A 437 25.07 -4.42 19.98
CA GLY A 437 25.21 -4.20 18.54
C GLY A 437 24.02 -3.44 17.92
N PRO A 438 24.21 -2.68 16.82
CA PRO A 438 23.17 -1.82 16.26
C PRO A 438 21.87 -2.53 15.88
N GLU A 439 21.96 -3.72 15.25
CA GLU A 439 20.80 -4.50 14.85
C GLU A 439 20.03 -5.05 16.05
N GLU A 440 20.74 -5.52 17.07
CA GLU A 440 20.13 -6.06 18.30
C GLU A 440 19.54 -4.94 19.17
N ALA A 441 20.20 -3.78 19.26
CA ALA A 441 19.65 -2.63 19.95
C ALA A 441 18.36 -2.13 19.27
N TRP A 442 18.32 -2.14 17.93
CA TRP A 442 17.12 -1.83 17.17
C TRP A 442 15.99 -2.82 17.45
N ASN A 443 16.31 -4.12 17.44
CA ASN A 443 15.36 -5.19 17.73
C ASN A 443 14.76 -5.06 19.15
N ARG A 444 15.61 -4.85 20.17
CA ARG A 444 15.22 -4.65 21.58
C ARG A 444 14.44 -3.37 21.86
N THR A 445 14.41 -2.44 20.91
CA THR A 445 13.68 -1.17 20.99
C THR A 445 12.53 -1.09 19.98
N SER A 446 12.28 -2.16 19.21
CA SER A 446 11.34 -2.17 18.09
C SER A 446 9.91 -1.81 18.50
N VAL A 447 9.47 -2.24 19.69
CA VAL A 447 8.14 -1.94 20.22
C VAL A 447 7.99 -0.45 20.52
N GLU A 448 8.96 0.16 21.19
CA GLU A 448 8.96 1.60 21.43
C GLU A 448 9.07 2.40 20.14
N LEU A 449 9.88 1.91 19.19
CA LEU A 449 10.01 2.50 17.86
C LEU A 449 8.71 2.47 17.07
N CYS A 450 7.89 1.42 17.18
CA CYS A 450 6.57 1.35 16.54
C CYS A 450 5.51 2.23 17.22
N LYS A 451 5.67 2.52 18.52
CA LYS A 451 4.78 3.45 19.25
C LYS A 451 5.06 4.91 18.90
N ALA A 452 6.32 5.22 18.61
CA ALA A 452 6.80 6.51 18.14
C ALA A 452 6.41 6.72 16.67
#